data_AF-A0A7W1URW6-F1
#
_entry.id   AF-A0A7W1URW6-F1
#
_cell.length_a   1.000
_cell.length_b   1.000
_cell.length_c   1.000
_cell.angle_alpha   90.00
_cell.angle_beta   90.00
_cell.angle_gamma   90.00
#
_symmetry.space_group_name_H-M   'P 1'
#
loop_
_entity.id
_entity.type
_entity.pdbx_description
1 polymer ?
#
loop_
_entity_poly.entity_id
_entity_poly.type
_entity_poly.pdbx_seq_one_letter_code
_entity_poly.pdbx_strand_id
1 'polypeptide(L)'
;MRTLPRRRLLQGSVLAAAGAALAPLGACTGGGNADDGPASTSGAGSTGTATAGTSTGTVVPPPPVDPGDPVTWRAQFSLSSDIAHFAAFTLAAHPRRVAEAIDRHRLGLDEDTVGYQFQHEGPADEAVRAAAAAYLGAEPTEIALTDSTTMA
;
A
#
# COMPACT_ATOMS: atom_id res chain seq x y z
N MET A 1 -38.04 25.57 4.81
CA MET A 1 -37.82 24.80 3.57
C MET A 1 -37.20 25.72 2.53
N ARG A 2 -35.87 25.63 2.35
CA ARG A 2 -35.11 26.41 1.34
C ARG A 2 -35.01 25.59 0.07
N THR A 3 -35.62 26.08 -1.01
CA THR A 3 -35.55 25.50 -2.35
C THR A 3 -34.25 25.94 -3.04
N LEU A 4 -33.41 24.97 -3.44
CA LEU A 4 -32.18 25.21 -4.21
C LEU A 4 -32.52 25.20 -5.72
N PRO A 5 -32.14 26.23 -6.50
CA PRO A 5 -32.42 26.25 -7.94
C PRO A 5 -31.42 25.39 -8.74
N ARG A 6 -31.97 24.42 -9.47
CA ARG A 6 -31.31 23.50 -10.41
C ARG A 6 -30.94 24.15 -11.75
N ARG A 7 -30.02 25.12 -11.79
CA ARG A 7 -29.54 25.67 -13.07
C ARG A 7 -28.06 26.02 -13.04
N ARG A 8 -27.23 25.09 -13.54
CA ARG A 8 -26.03 25.31 -14.38
C ARG A 8 -25.32 23.97 -14.61
N LEU A 9 -26.02 23.07 -15.30
CA LEU A 9 -25.41 21.98 -16.05
C LEU A 9 -25.49 22.40 -17.52
N LEU A 10 -24.43 22.15 -18.30
CA LEU A 10 -24.12 22.65 -19.65
C LEU A 10 -23.40 24.00 -19.70
N GLN A 11 -22.06 23.94 -19.74
CA GLN A 11 -21.27 24.57 -20.81
C GLN A 11 -19.80 24.11 -20.68
N GLY A 12 -19.31 23.37 -21.67
CA GLY A 12 -17.89 23.03 -21.78
C GLY A 12 -17.62 21.72 -22.51
N SER A 13 -17.91 21.65 -23.81
CA SER A 13 -17.46 20.57 -24.70
C SER A 13 -16.75 21.23 -25.88
N VAL A 14 -15.44 21.00 -26.06
CA VAL A 14 -14.71 20.87 -27.36
C VAL A 14 -13.35 20.23 -27.00
N LEU A 15 -13.15 18.93 -27.20
CA LEU A 15 -12.56 18.27 -28.39
C LEU A 15 -11.10 18.66 -28.66
N ALA A 16 -10.16 17.81 -28.23
CA ALA A 16 -8.81 17.72 -28.80
C ALA A 16 -8.51 16.25 -29.08
N ALA A 17 -8.65 15.87 -30.35
CA ALA A 17 -8.24 14.58 -30.89
C ALA A 17 -6.95 14.78 -31.69
N ALA A 18 -5.85 14.16 -31.28
CA ALA A 18 -4.67 13.92 -32.12
C ALA A 18 -3.79 12.84 -31.47
N GLY A 19 -3.48 11.77 -32.21
CA GLY A 19 -2.37 10.88 -31.88
C GLY A 19 -2.66 9.38 -31.83
N ALA A 20 -3.27 8.81 -32.88
CA ALA A 20 -3.23 7.36 -33.10
C ALA A 20 -2.00 7.01 -33.95
N ALA A 21 -0.94 6.48 -33.32
CA ALA A 21 0.20 5.91 -34.00
C ALA A 21 -0.05 4.42 -34.24
N LEU A 22 -0.06 4.06 -35.54
CA LEU A 22 -0.12 2.69 -36.05
C LEU A 22 1.18 1.94 -35.68
N ALA A 23 1.05 0.80 -35.00
CA ALA A 23 2.11 -0.20 -34.88
C ALA A 23 1.64 -1.51 -35.54
N PRO A 24 2.50 -2.18 -36.33
CA PRO A 24 2.10 -3.26 -37.23
C PRO A 24 1.79 -4.58 -36.52
N LEU A 25 0.85 -5.30 -37.14
CA LEU A 25 0.44 -6.68 -36.86
C LEU A 25 1.66 -7.62 -36.92
N GLY A 26 2.09 -8.08 -35.74
CA GLY A 26 3.02 -9.20 -35.58
C GLY A 26 2.27 -10.53 -35.68
N ALA A 27 2.73 -11.36 -36.61
CA ALA A 27 2.13 -12.63 -37.03
C ALA A 27 1.99 -13.67 -35.90
N CYS A 28 0.81 -14.27 -35.79
CA CYS A 28 0.61 -15.56 -35.11
C CYS A 28 0.59 -16.67 -36.18
N THR A 29 1.78 -17.11 -36.60
CA THR A 29 1.92 -18.39 -37.31
C THR A 29 1.80 -19.54 -36.31
N GLY A 30 0.98 -20.52 -36.68
CA GLY A 30 0.53 -21.60 -35.81
C GLY A 30 1.58 -22.66 -35.45
N GLY A 31 1.18 -23.49 -34.51
CA GLY A 31 1.85 -24.74 -34.16
C GLY A 31 0.81 -25.71 -33.63
N GLY A 32 0.50 -26.75 -34.40
CA GLY A 32 -0.37 -27.84 -34.00
C GLY A 32 0.29 -28.70 -32.93
N ASN A 33 -0.51 -29.20 -32.00
CA ASN A 33 -0.09 -30.22 -31.04
C ASN A 33 -0.24 -31.60 -31.69
N ALA A 34 0.86 -32.30 -31.88
CA ALA A 34 0.91 -33.76 -31.89
C ALA A 34 2.34 -34.26 -31.62
N ASP A 35 2.38 -35.29 -30.79
CA ASP A 35 3.35 -36.37 -30.69
C ASP A 35 4.45 -36.34 -29.60
N ASP A 36 4.29 -37.36 -28.75
CA ASP A 36 5.14 -37.90 -27.72
C ASP A 36 6.54 -38.31 -28.22
N GLY A 37 7.55 -38.16 -27.34
CA GLY A 37 8.83 -38.85 -27.48
C GLY A 37 9.94 -38.27 -26.57
N PRO A 38 10.56 -39.05 -25.66
CA PRO A 38 11.65 -38.57 -24.85
C PRO A 38 12.99 -38.80 -25.57
N ALA A 39 13.71 -37.73 -25.88
CA ALA A 39 15.10 -37.81 -26.30
C ALA A 39 15.91 -36.66 -25.71
N SER A 40 16.83 -37.01 -24.82
CA SER A 40 17.83 -36.11 -24.25
C SER A 40 18.73 -35.53 -25.34
N THR A 41 18.98 -34.23 -25.32
CA THR A 41 20.13 -33.62 -25.99
C THR A 41 20.57 -32.38 -25.21
N SER A 42 21.83 -32.38 -24.80
CA SER A 42 22.55 -31.27 -24.17
C SER A 42 22.64 -30.08 -25.14
N GLY A 43 22.26 -28.88 -24.68
CA GLY A 43 22.31 -27.65 -25.46
C GLY A 43 22.83 -26.47 -24.64
N ALA A 44 23.69 -25.68 -25.27
CA ALA A 44 24.47 -24.57 -24.77
C ALA A 44 23.68 -23.44 -24.08
N GLY A 45 24.37 -22.70 -23.22
CA GLY A 45 23.81 -21.71 -22.33
C GLY A 45 23.16 -20.51 -23.00
N SER A 46 22.18 -19.96 -22.29
CA SER A 46 21.75 -18.58 -22.42
C SER A 46 22.01 -17.89 -21.07
N THR A 47 22.98 -16.98 -21.06
CA THR A 47 23.14 -16.02 -19.97
C THR A 47 21.95 -15.07 -20.05
N GLY A 48 20.86 -15.40 -19.36
CA GLY A 48 19.74 -14.50 -19.18
C GLY A 48 20.21 -13.34 -18.31
N THR A 49 20.50 -12.19 -18.93
CA THR A 49 20.66 -10.92 -18.22
C THR A 49 19.30 -10.56 -17.61
N ALA A 50 19.10 -10.91 -16.35
CA ALA A 50 18.00 -10.41 -15.55
C ALA A 50 18.18 -8.89 -15.39
N THR A 51 17.50 -8.12 -16.24
CA THR A 51 17.33 -6.69 -15.99
C THR A 51 16.41 -6.58 -14.79
N ALA A 52 17.00 -6.48 -13.60
CA ALA A 52 16.29 -6.10 -12.40
C ALA A 52 15.71 -4.71 -12.65
N GLY A 53 14.42 -4.65 -12.99
CA GLY A 53 13.66 -3.41 -13.01
C GLY A 53 13.55 -2.91 -11.59
N THR A 54 14.54 -2.15 -11.13
CA THR A 54 14.39 -1.33 -9.94
C THR A 54 13.41 -0.23 -10.33
N SER A 55 12.12 -0.46 -10.08
CA SER A 55 11.17 0.63 -9.98
C SER A 55 11.56 1.44 -8.75
N THR A 56 12.53 2.34 -8.92
CA THR A 56 12.71 3.49 -8.04
C THR A 56 11.47 4.35 -8.23
N GLY A 57 10.40 3.96 -7.54
CA GLY A 57 9.30 4.86 -7.28
C GLY A 57 9.89 6.05 -6.55
N THR A 58 9.93 7.19 -7.21
CA THR A 58 10.25 8.46 -6.57
C THR A 58 9.36 8.58 -5.34
N VAL A 59 9.97 8.50 -4.15
CA VAL A 59 9.28 8.75 -2.90
C VAL A 59 9.05 10.26 -2.85
N VAL A 60 7.96 10.69 -3.46
CA VAL A 60 7.47 12.06 -3.33
C VAL A 60 7.16 12.26 -1.85
N PRO A 61 7.79 13.24 -1.18
CA PRO A 61 7.49 13.51 0.22
C PRO A 61 5.99 13.82 0.35
N PRO A 62 5.29 13.14 1.27
CA PRO A 62 3.85 13.20 1.29
C PRO A 62 3.38 14.63 1.63
N PRO A 63 2.28 15.08 1.03
CA PRO A 63 1.68 16.35 1.41
C PRO A 63 1.34 16.32 2.91
N PRO A 64 1.44 17.45 3.62
CA PRO A 64 0.98 17.54 5.00
C PRO A 64 -0.48 17.07 5.08
N VAL A 65 -0.75 16.18 6.04
CA VAL A 65 -2.10 15.66 6.26
C VAL A 65 -2.91 16.75 6.92
N ASP A 66 -3.98 17.19 6.26
CA ASP A 66 -5.04 17.97 6.89
C ASP A 66 -6.12 16.98 7.36
N PRO A 67 -6.34 16.81 8.67
CA PRO A 67 -7.38 15.92 9.18
C PRO A 67 -8.80 16.29 8.71
N GLY A 68 -9.02 17.55 8.30
CA GLY A 68 -10.28 18.03 7.76
C GLY A 68 -10.49 17.76 6.27
N ASP A 69 -9.44 17.40 5.53
CA ASP A 69 -9.51 17.12 4.10
C ASP A 69 -9.55 15.61 3.83
N PRO A 70 -10.70 15.05 3.43
CA PRO A 70 -10.83 13.62 3.18
C PRO A 70 -9.93 13.13 2.04
N VAL A 71 -9.50 13.99 1.11
CA VAL A 71 -8.61 13.60 0.01
C VAL A 71 -7.20 13.36 0.53
N THR A 72 -6.65 14.30 1.32
CA THR A 72 -5.29 14.16 1.88
C THR A 72 -5.22 13.02 2.90
N TRP A 73 -6.29 12.82 3.68
CA TRP A 73 -6.43 11.67 4.58
C TRP A 73 -6.49 10.34 3.82
N ARG A 74 -7.34 10.23 2.79
CA ARG A 74 -7.49 8.99 2.01
C ARG A 74 -6.18 8.59 1.33
N ALA A 75 -5.37 9.57 0.92
CA ALA A 75 -4.06 9.37 0.31
C ALA A 75 -2.99 8.81 1.29
N GLN A 76 -3.28 8.70 2.58
CA GLN A 76 -2.39 8.02 3.54
C GLN A 76 -2.47 6.50 3.45
N PHE A 77 -3.48 5.92 2.81
CA PHE A 77 -3.69 4.47 2.74
C PHE A 77 -3.36 3.95 1.35
N SER A 78 -2.56 2.88 1.27
CA SER A 78 -2.24 2.16 0.03
C SER A 78 -3.38 1.23 -0.45
N LEU A 79 -4.62 1.66 -0.27
CA LEU A 79 -5.81 0.93 -0.70
C LEU A 79 -6.18 1.30 -2.14
N SER A 80 -6.50 0.31 -2.99
CA SER A 80 -6.96 0.55 -4.36
C SER A 80 -8.12 1.54 -4.40
N SER A 81 -8.07 2.48 -5.37
CA SER A 81 -9.12 3.45 -5.66
C SER A 81 -10.32 2.85 -6.40
N ASP A 82 -10.15 1.67 -6.98
CA ASP A 82 -11.19 1.01 -7.79
C ASP A 82 -12.23 0.27 -6.93
N ILE A 83 -11.97 0.17 -5.63
CA ILE A 83 -12.79 -0.53 -4.65
C ILE A 83 -13.36 0.47 -3.64
N ALA A 84 -14.67 0.41 -3.42
CA ALA A 84 -15.32 1.15 -2.36
C ALA A 84 -15.21 0.38 -1.02
N HIS A 85 -14.30 0.82 -0.14
CA HIS A 85 -13.95 0.13 1.11
C HIS A 85 -14.94 0.43 2.25
N PHE A 86 -16.15 -0.12 2.19
CA PHE A 86 -17.19 0.06 3.23
C PHE A 86 -17.09 -0.91 4.42
N ALA A 87 -16.07 -1.77 4.46
CA ALA A 87 -15.85 -2.77 5.51
C ALA A 87 -14.59 -2.48 6.38
N ALA A 88 -14.17 -1.22 6.46
CA ALA A 88 -12.97 -0.84 7.22
C ALA A 88 -13.06 -1.10 8.74
N PHE A 89 -14.26 -1.43 9.25
CA PHE A 89 -14.46 -1.84 10.64
C PHE A 89 -13.99 -3.27 10.92
N THR A 90 -13.80 -4.11 9.89
CA THR A 90 -13.32 -5.49 10.06
C THR A 90 -11.85 -5.52 10.45
N LEU A 91 -11.02 -4.76 9.72
CA LEU A 91 -9.61 -4.55 10.04
C LEU A 91 -9.15 -3.26 9.34
N ALA A 92 -8.42 -2.42 10.07
CA ALA A 92 -7.91 -1.18 9.53
C ALA A 92 -6.70 -1.44 8.61
N ALA A 93 -6.69 -0.81 7.44
CA ALA A 93 -5.47 -0.69 6.65
C ALA A 93 -4.49 0.28 7.34
N HIS A 94 -3.20 0.00 7.30
CA HIS A 94 -2.20 0.88 7.92
C HIS A 94 -2.06 2.19 7.11
N PRO A 95 -2.25 3.37 7.73
CA PRO A 95 -1.85 4.62 7.11
C PRO A 95 -0.32 4.65 6.98
N ARG A 96 0.20 5.44 6.03
CA ARG A 96 1.63 5.50 5.67
C ARG A 96 2.55 5.61 6.88
N ARG A 97 2.27 6.50 7.83
CA ARG A 97 3.10 6.66 9.04
C ARG A 97 3.21 5.38 9.87
N VAL A 98 2.14 4.59 9.96
CA VAL A 98 2.15 3.31 10.68
C VAL A 98 2.93 2.26 9.89
N ALA A 99 2.71 2.18 8.58
CA ALA A 99 3.46 1.27 7.71
C ALA A 99 4.98 1.53 7.77
N GLU A 100 5.40 2.80 7.68
CA GLU A 100 6.80 3.21 7.81
C GLU A 100 7.38 2.88 9.20
N ALA A 101 6.57 2.99 10.26
CA ALA A 101 7.02 2.61 11.60
C ALA A 101 7.23 1.10 11.74
N ILE A 102 6.30 0.30 11.23
CA ILE A 102 6.41 -1.15 11.19
C ILE A 102 7.65 -1.57 10.40
N ASP A 103 7.87 -0.99 9.22
CA ASP A 103 9.05 -1.31 8.40
C ASP A 103 10.36 -0.98 9.12
N ARG A 104 10.42 0.15 9.84
CA ARG A 104 11.60 0.50 10.65
C ARG A 104 11.88 -0.54 11.74
N HIS A 105 10.85 -0.95 12.48
CA HIS A 105 10.99 -1.94 13.54
C HIS A 105 11.35 -3.32 12.98
N ARG A 106 10.73 -3.71 11.86
CA ARG A 106 11.06 -4.96 11.16
C ARG A 106 12.52 -4.98 10.72
N LEU A 107 13.00 -3.92 10.07
CA LEU A 107 14.40 -3.84 9.64
C LEU A 107 15.38 -3.91 10.82
N GLY A 108 15.07 -3.27 11.94
CA GLY A 108 15.90 -3.35 13.15
C GLY A 108 15.92 -4.76 13.76
N LEU A 109 14.79 -5.44 13.77
CA LEU A 109 14.70 -6.83 14.21
C LEU A 109 15.42 -7.81 13.27
N ASP A 110 15.41 -7.52 11.96
CA ASP A 110 16.14 -8.30 10.94
C ASP A 110 17.67 -8.15 11.09
N GLU A 111 18.16 -7.01 11.59
CA GLU A 111 19.60 -6.72 11.78
C GLU A 111 20.16 -7.36 13.06
N ASP A 112 19.51 -7.15 14.21
CA ASP A 112 19.86 -7.77 15.50
C ASP A 112 18.61 -7.93 16.37
N THR A 113 17.96 -9.08 16.28
CA THR A 113 16.69 -9.32 16.95
C THR A 113 16.76 -9.10 18.47
N VAL A 114 17.80 -9.64 19.12
CA VAL A 114 17.93 -9.61 20.58
C VAL A 114 18.32 -8.22 21.05
N GLY A 115 19.36 -7.62 20.44
CA GLY A 115 19.80 -6.28 20.79
C GLY A 115 18.73 -5.23 20.53
N TYR A 116 17.97 -5.36 19.43
CA TYR A 116 16.88 -4.45 19.10
C TYR A 116 15.74 -4.54 20.12
N GLN A 117 15.32 -5.76 20.49
CA GLN A 117 14.26 -5.97 21.49
C GLN A 117 14.62 -5.31 22.82
N PHE A 118 15.80 -5.62 23.38
CA PHE A 118 16.23 -5.04 24.66
C PHE A 118 16.29 -3.52 24.66
N GLN A 119 16.61 -2.92 23.51
CA GLN A 119 16.69 -1.46 23.37
C GLN A 119 15.33 -0.79 23.21
N HIS A 120 14.35 -1.45 22.58
CA HIS A 120 13.12 -0.79 22.12
C HIS A 120 11.85 -1.22 22.85
N GLU A 121 11.75 -2.46 23.34
CA GLU A 121 10.50 -3.01 23.87
C GLU A 121 9.96 -2.18 25.03
N GLY A 122 10.70 -2.10 26.16
CA GLY A 122 10.28 -1.36 27.35
C GLY A 122 9.91 0.11 27.08
N PRO A 123 10.79 0.90 26.43
CA PRO A 123 10.48 2.29 26.09
C PRO A 123 9.27 2.46 25.16
N ALA A 124 9.08 1.56 24.18
CA ALA A 124 7.92 1.60 23.29
C ALA A 124 6.63 1.30 24.06
N ASP A 125 6.67 0.30 24.95
CA ASP A 125 5.57 -0.10 25.81
C ASP A 125 5.08 1.04 26.71
N GLU A 126 6.01 1.77 27.34
CA GLU A 126 5.70 2.93 28.17
C GLU A 126 5.10 4.07 27.32
N ALA A 127 5.69 4.36 26.16
CA ALA A 127 5.20 5.39 25.25
C ALA A 127 3.78 5.10 24.74
N VAL A 128 3.48 3.84 24.41
CA VAL A 128 2.15 3.43 23.95
C VAL A 128 1.12 3.55 25.08
N ARG A 129 1.44 3.10 26.30
CA ARG A 129 0.54 3.25 27.46
C ARG A 129 0.25 4.71 27.76
N ALA A 130 1.27 5.57 27.75
CA ALA A 130 1.10 7.01 27.97
C ALA A 130 0.21 7.67 26.91
N ALA A 131 0.42 7.35 25.62
CA ALA A 131 -0.39 7.87 24.53
C ALA A 131 -1.85 7.38 24.59
N ALA A 132 -2.06 6.09 24.89
CA ALA A 132 -3.39 5.51 25.03
C ALA A 132 -4.15 6.10 26.23
N ALA A 133 -3.46 6.25 27.38
CA ALA A 133 -4.01 6.88 28.57
C ALA A 133 -4.46 8.33 28.30
N ALA A 134 -3.63 9.12 27.61
CA ALA A 134 -3.97 10.48 27.21
C ALA A 134 -5.17 10.53 26.24
N TYR A 135 -5.28 9.56 25.33
CA TYR A 135 -6.41 9.47 24.40
C TYR A 135 -7.72 9.08 25.10
N LEU A 136 -7.65 8.19 26.10
CA LEU A 136 -8.82 7.66 26.81
C LEU A 136 -9.22 8.49 28.04
N GLY A 137 -8.35 9.39 28.51
CA GLY A 137 -8.54 10.10 29.78
C GLY A 137 -8.38 9.19 31.00
N ALA A 138 -7.46 8.23 30.94
CA ALA A 138 -7.16 7.25 31.98
C ALA A 138 -5.72 7.42 32.51
N GLU A 139 -5.32 6.62 33.50
CA GLU A 139 -3.93 6.52 33.95
C GLU A 139 -3.16 5.45 33.16
N PRO A 140 -1.85 5.63 32.87
CA PRO A 140 -1.07 4.62 32.14
C PRO A 140 -1.06 3.22 32.79
N THR A 141 -1.20 3.15 34.12
CA THR A 141 -1.28 1.89 34.89
C THR A 141 -2.62 1.17 34.72
N GLU A 142 -3.63 1.83 34.16
CA GLU A 142 -4.93 1.24 33.82
C GLU A 142 -4.95 0.67 32.38
N ILE A 143 -3.85 0.79 31.63
CA ILE A 143 -3.74 0.33 30.25
C ILE A 143 -2.96 -0.99 30.15
N ALA A 144 -3.68 -2.05 29.81
CA ALA A 144 -3.10 -3.33 29.41
C ALA A 144 -2.93 -3.39 27.87
N LEU A 145 -1.72 -3.72 27.40
CA LEU A 145 -1.47 -3.94 25.97
C LEU A 145 -1.85 -5.38 25.62
N THR A 146 -2.72 -5.54 24.63
CA THR A 146 -3.24 -6.83 24.16
C THR A 146 -3.22 -6.87 22.64
N ASP A 147 -3.07 -8.06 22.07
CA ASP A 147 -2.98 -8.23 20.60
C ASP A 147 -4.35 -8.12 19.92
N SER A 148 -5.44 -8.39 20.66
CA SER A 148 -6.79 -8.35 20.11
C SER A 148 -7.85 -8.20 21.19
N THR A 149 -9.05 -7.79 20.77
CA THR A 149 -10.24 -7.70 21.62
C THR A 149 -10.77 -9.07 22.09
N THR A 150 -10.34 -10.17 21.47
CA THR A 150 -10.73 -11.53 21.89
C THR A 150 -9.86 -12.05 23.03
N MET A 151 -8.62 -11.57 23.14
CA MET A 151 -7.70 -11.97 24.19
C MET A 151 -7.95 -11.22 25.51
N ALA A 152 -8.32 -9.94 25.44
CA ALA A 152 -8.58 -9.07 26.58
C ALA A 152 -9.81 -9.51 27.40
#